data_AF-A0A2E2K0D7-F1
#
_entry.id   AF-A0A2E2K0D7-F1
#
_cell.length_a   1.000
_cell.length_b   1.000
_cell.length_c   1.000
_cell.angle_alpha   90.00
_cell.angle_beta   90.00
_cell.angle_gamma   90.00
#
_symmetry.space_group_name_H-M   'P 1'
#
loop_
_entity.id
_entity.type
_entity.pdbx_description
1 polymer ?
#
loop_
_entity_poly.entity_id
_entity_poly.type
_entity_poly.pdbx_seq_one_letter_code
_entity_poly.pdbx_strand_id
1 'polypeptide(L)'
;MHQFSMERIERDWRQIVGAGIKDIWLADSNFGALKDDLAKAQLICDLKAETGYPSTFATSWSKKHSPRVQEIVLLLNRHGLLPHYQLALQTLTPLALELSNRKNMSSNKYEPIAKQMAEQGVPIAAELIWGLPGDNLKDFEANLDQLLATFPNINIFGYTLLPGTEFYEKREEYRIETIPVAGYGKAKGEYVVGCHTFDRDEGIEGYFLITAHILFVHGHLLPLTNRFLALSGVNGISRALRSLLRACLQAHRDNLPELDISDRMAVYEQRSKLYLALLQSPQASYRLLEKALCGWAEEEGYDDAFIERLRCVIALDKTLSPRIGSKQTAWQHFEFDAGQLLKALDAMDLPDWDQILDQQQDIMIETPGGVGDVLKDPDGGSWLKGKVLHTAITVDRLPA
;
A
#
# COMPACT_ATOMS: atom_id res chain seq x y z
N MET A 1 24.63 9.45 -23.35
CA MET A 1 24.23 8.78 -22.09
C MET A 1 25.51 8.43 -21.37
N HIS A 2 25.73 8.97 -20.17
CA HIS A 2 26.92 8.67 -19.38
C HIS A 2 26.70 7.37 -18.60
N GLN A 3 27.61 6.42 -18.70
CA GLN A 3 27.59 5.18 -17.94
C GLN A 3 28.97 5.00 -17.29
N PHE A 4 28.99 4.52 -16.04
CA PHE A 4 30.23 4.09 -15.41
C PHE A 4 30.60 2.69 -15.89
N SER A 5 31.89 2.41 -15.99
CA SER A 5 32.36 1.08 -16.38
C SER A 5 32.07 0.06 -15.28
N MET A 6 31.95 -1.22 -15.66
CA MET A 6 31.72 -2.29 -14.70
C MET A 6 32.86 -2.40 -13.68
N GLU A 7 34.11 -2.14 -14.06
CA GLU A 7 35.24 -2.18 -13.12
C GLU A 7 35.11 -1.09 -12.04
N ARG A 8 34.62 0.10 -12.41
CA ARG A 8 34.34 1.15 -11.43
C ARG A 8 33.21 0.77 -10.50
N ILE A 9 32.11 0.24 -11.04
CA ILE A 9 30.95 -0.18 -10.24
C ILE A 9 31.36 -1.26 -9.23
N GLU A 10 32.09 -2.28 -9.68
CA GLU A 10 32.60 -3.34 -8.80
C GLU A 10 33.48 -2.79 -7.69
N ARG A 11 34.47 -1.95 -8.03
CA ARG A 11 35.35 -1.33 -7.03
C ARG A 11 34.55 -0.54 -6.00
N ASP A 12 33.64 0.32 -6.45
CA ASP A 12 32.87 1.21 -5.58
C ASP A 12 31.91 0.39 -4.68
N TRP A 13 31.25 -0.65 -5.20
CA TRP A 13 30.37 -1.52 -4.41
C TRP A 13 31.13 -2.42 -3.43
N ARG A 14 32.29 -2.97 -3.81
CA ARG A 14 33.16 -3.71 -2.88
C ARG A 14 33.62 -2.83 -1.73
N GLN A 15 33.92 -1.56 -1.98
CA GLN A 15 34.27 -0.60 -0.93
C GLN A 15 33.08 -0.32 0.00
N ILE A 16 31.87 -0.12 -0.54
CA ILE A 16 30.65 0.12 0.24
C ILE A 16 30.33 -1.08 1.15
N VAL A 17 30.31 -2.28 0.56
CA VAL A 17 30.04 -3.53 1.29
C VAL A 17 31.14 -3.84 2.31
N GLY A 18 32.41 -3.63 1.94
CA GLY A 18 33.56 -3.80 2.85
C GLY A 18 33.54 -2.86 4.06
N ALA A 19 32.88 -1.71 3.94
CA ALA A 19 32.64 -0.79 5.05
C ALA A 19 31.46 -1.22 5.97
N GLY A 20 30.77 -2.32 5.65
CA GLY A 20 29.63 -2.83 6.43
C GLY A 20 28.31 -2.09 6.16
N ILE A 21 28.20 -1.34 5.07
CA ILE A 21 26.96 -0.66 4.67
C ILE A 21 25.95 -1.73 4.22
N LYS A 22 24.80 -1.74 4.87
CA LYS A 22 23.78 -2.81 4.73
C LYS A 22 22.72 -2.50 3.69
N ASP A 23 22.49 -1.23 3.39
CA ASP A 23 21.37 -0.81 2.56
C ASP A 23 21.92 0.02 1.41
N ILE A 24 21.61 -0.40 0.18
CA ILE A 24 22.06 0.27 -1.03
C ILE A 24 20.84 0.74 -1.81
N TRP A 25 20.75 2.06 -2.03
CA TRP A 25 19.80 2.66 -2.95
C TRP A 25 20.53 3.10 -4.22
N LEU A 26 20.26 2.41 -5.34
CA LEU A 26 20.81 2.76 -6.63
C LEU A 26 20.13 4.02 -7.18
N ALA A 27 20.93 5.02 -7.55
CA ALA A 27 20.44 6.31 -8.06
C ALA A 27 20.09 6.29 -9.57
N ASP A 28 20.13 5.13 -10.22
CA ASP A 28 19.76 4.97 -11.63
C ASP A 28 18.26 5.24 -11.79
N SER A 29 17.89 6.09 -12.74
CA SER A 29 16.49 6.50 -12.95
C SER A 29 15.64 5.46 -13.68
N ASN A 30 16.24 4.45 -14.31
CA ASN A 30 15.56 3.42 -15.12
C ASN A 30 16.36 2.10 -15.12
N PHE A 31 16.62 1.52 -13.96
CA PHE A 31 17.40 0.28 -13.86
C PHE A 31 16.70 -0.89 -14.57
N GLY A 32 17.48 -1.66 -15.33
CA GLY A 32 17.02 -2.74 -16.21
C GLY A 32 16.74 -2.29 -17.65
N ALA A 33 16.87 -0.99 -17.95
CA ALA A 33 16.76 -0.47 -19.32
C ALA A 33 17.99 -0.81 -20.17
N LEU A 34 19.17 -0.88 -19.55
CA LEU A 34 20.43 -1.14 -20.23
C LEU A 34 20.72 -2.64 -20.30
N LYS A 35 21.59 -3.04 -21.24
CA LYS A 35 22.01 -4.45 -21.35
C LYS A 35 22.85 -4.88 -20.15
N ASP A 36 23.73 -3.98 -19.70
CA ASP A 36 24.68 -4.25 -18.62
C ASP A 36 24.04 -4.28 -17.23
N ASP A 37 22.77 -3.85 -17.11
CA ASP A 37 22.07 -3.85 -15.82
C ASP A 37 21.88 -5.26 -15.25
N LEU A 38 21.81 -6.29 -16.10
CA LEU A 38 21.81 -7.68 -15.63
C LEU A 38 23.16 -8.07 -15.01
N ALA A 39 24.27 -7.62 -15.60
CA ALA A 39 25.61 -7.87 -15.03
C ALA A 39 25.79 -7.13 -13.70
N LYS A 40 25.26 -5.90 -13.58
CA LYS A 40 25.21 -5.18 -12.30
C LYS A 40 24.37 -5.94 -11.25
N ALA A 41 23.21 -6.46 -11.64
CA ALA A 41 22.37 -7.25 -10.74
C ALA A 41 23.07 -8.54 -10.28
N GLN A 42 23.79 -9.22 -11.18
CA GLN A 42 24.58 -10.40 -10.82
C GLN A 42 25.69 -10.04 -9.83
N LEU A 43 26.44 -8.97 -10.11
CA LEU A 43 27.52 -8.49 -9.24
C LEU A 43 27.03 -8.22 -7.80
N ILE A 44 25.87 -7.57 -7.60
CA ILE A 44 25.39 -7.30 -6.23
C ILE A 44 24.94 -8.57 -5.51
N CYS A 45 24.37 -9.53 -6.24
CA CYS A 45 24.03 -10.85 -5.70
C CYS A 45 25.28 -11.64 -5.31
N ASP A 46 26.34 -11.57 -6.11
CA ASP A 46 27.62 -12.22 -5.83
C ASP A 46 28.25 -11.63 -4.57
N LEU A 47 28.25 -10.29 -4.43
CA LEU A 47 28.72 -9.62 -3.21
C LEU A 47 27.92 -10.03 -1.97
N LYS A 48 26.59 -10.17 -2.09
CA LYS A 48 25.72 -10.68 -1.03
C LYS A 48 26.11 -12.10 -0.62
N ALA A 49 26.33 -12.98 -1.59
CA ALA A 49 26.74 -14.35 -1.33
C ALA A 49 28.14 -14.43 -0.69
N GLU A 50 29.09 -13.60 -1.15
CA GLU A 50 30.48 -13.56 -0.66
C GLU A 50 30.58 -12.99 0.77
N THR A 51 29.83 -11.93 1.07
CA THR A 51 30.08 -11.10 2.26
C THR A 51 28.92 -11.06 3.27
N GLY A 52 27.74 -11.52 2.87
CA GLY A 52 26.49 -11.32 3.62
C GLY A 52 25.84 -9.94 3.42
N TYR A 53 26.46 -9.02 2.66
CA TYR A 53 25.98 -7.66 2.41
C TYR A 53 25.87 -7.34 0.91
N PRO A 54 24.93 -6.46 0.51
CA PRO A 54 24.01 -5.70 1.36
C PRO A 54 22.84 -6.55 1.89
N SER A 55 22.18 -6.09 2.94
CA SER A 55 20.90 -6.64 3.41
C SER A 55 19.75 -6.28 2.48
N THR A 56 19.75 -5.06 1.92
CA THR A 56 18.69 -4.59 1.02
C THR A 56 19.24 -3.86 -0.20
N PHE A 57 18.51 -3.93 -1.30
CA PHE A 57 18.80 -3.22 -2.53
C PHE A 57 17.52 -2.54 -3.07
N ALA A 58 17.57 -1.23 -3.26
CA ALA A 58 16.46 -0.43 -3.80
C ALA A 58 16.91 0.31 -5.06
N THR A 59 15.97 0.54 -6.00
CA THR A 59 16.25 1.22 -7.27
C THR A 59 14.97 1.77 -7.89
N SER A 60 15.09 2.73 -8.81
CA SER A 60 14.01 3.08 -9.72
C SER A 60 14.01 2.15 -10.93
N TRP A 61 12.92 1.41 -11.12
CA TRP A 61 12.78 0.44 -12.21
C TRP A 61 12.56 1.10 -13.56
N SER A 62 13.03 0.44 -14.63
CA SER A 62 12.67 0.82 -15.98
C SER A 62 11.15 0.72 -16.19
N LYS A 63 10.55 1.84 -16.63
CA LYS A 63 9.10 1.97 -16.92
C LYS A 63 8.56 0.97 -17.95
N LYS A 64 9.44 0.32 -18.72
CA LYS A 64 9.06 -0.68 -19.72
C LYS A 64 8.78 -2.06 -19.11
N HIS A 65 9.26 -2.33 -17.89
CA HIS A 65 9.16 -3.62 -17.19
C HIS A 65 9.37 -4.84 -18.13
N SER A 66 10.38 -4.74 -18.99
CA SER A 66 10.70 -5.74 -20.01
C SER A 66 11.07 -7.09 -19.38
N PRO A 67 11.11 -8.20 -20.16
CA PRO A 67 11.56 -9.49 -19.65
C PRO A 67 12.91 -9.44 -18.91
N ARG A 68 13.85 -8.58 -19.34
CA ARG A 68 15.11 -8.35 -18.62
C ARG A 68 14.91 -7.76 -17.22
N VAL A 69 13.99 -6.81 -17.07
CA VAL A 69 13.67 -6.22 -15.76
C VAL A 69 13.12 -7.30 -14.85
N GLN A 70 12.22 -8.14 -15.37
CA GLN A 70 11.65 -9.26 -14.61
C GLN A 70 12.72 -10.29 -14.22
N GLU A 71 13.67 -10.60 -15.12
CA GLU A 71 14.81 -11.45 -14.81
C GLU A 71 15.68 -10.90 -13.68
N ILE A 72 15.99 -9.59 -13.72
CA ILE A 72 16.73 -8.89 -12.67
C ILE A 72 15.97 -8.92 -11.34
N VAL A 73 14.66 -8.67 -11.37
CA VAL A 73 13.77 -8.70 -10.20
C VAL A 73 13.80 -10.07 -9.53
N LEU A 74 13.61 -11.13 -10.32
CA LEU A 74 13.62 -12.51 -9.83
C LEU A 74 15.00 -12.87 -9.27
N LEU A 75 16.08 -12.45 -9.93
CA LEU A 75 17.45 -12.65 -9.44
C LEU A 75 17.64 -12.00 -8.06
N LEU A 76 17.33 -10.71 -7.92
CA LEU A 76 17.49 -9.99 -6.66
C LEU A 76 16.60 -10.55 -5.55
N ASN A 77 15.35 -10.92 -5.86
CA ASN A 77 14.43 -11.49 -4.89
C ASN A 77 14.91 -12.86 -4.36
N ARG A 78 15.39 -13.76 -5.24
CA ARG A 78 15.95 -15.05 -4.81
C ARG A 78 17.15 -14.93 -3.87
N HIS A 79 17.92 -13.84 -3.98
CA HIS A 79 19.03 -13.54 -3.08
C HIS A 79 18.61 -12.73 -1.84
N GLY A 80 17.31 -12.50 -1.63
CA GLY A 80 16.77 -11.76 -0.50
C GLY A 80 17.07 -10.25 -0.54
N LEU A 81 17.48 -9.72 -1.69
CA LEU A 81 17.85 -8.31 -1.85
C LEU A 81 16.67 -7.41 -2.20
N LEU A 82 15.62 -7.98 -2.80
CA LEU A 82 14.43 -7.25 -3.25
C LEU A 82 13.17 -7.77 -2.52
N PRO A 83 12.64 -7.02 -1.52
CA PRO A 83 11.47 -7.45 -0.76
C PRO A 83 10.17 -7.38 -1.54
N HIS A 84 10.05 -6.43 -2.48
CA HIS A 84 8.90 -6.30 -3.37
C HIS A 84 9.30 -5.67 -4.71
N TYR A 85 8.54 -5.97 -5.75
CA TYR A 85 8.67 -5.36 -7.06
C TYR A 85 7.64 -4.25 -7.25
N GLN A 86 8.09 -3.03 -7.56
CA GLN A 86 7.23 -1.87 -7.76
C GLN A 86 6.96 -1.63 -9.25
N LEU A 87 5.69 -1.59 -9.63
CA LEU A 87 5.22 -1.12 -10.93
C LEU A 87 4.75 0.33 -10.83
N ALA A 88 5.50 1.24 -11.45
CA ALA A 88 5.17 2.65 -11.50
C ALA A 88 4.10 2.92 -12.57
N LEU A 89 2.82 2.69 -12.23
CA LEU A 89 1.67 2.96 -13.11
C LEU A 89 1.33 4.46 -13.17
N GLN A 90 1.47 5.16 -12.07
CA GLN A 90 1.39 6.63 -11.93
C GLN A 90 -0.03 7.18 -12.11
N THR A 91 -0.70 6.93 -13.23
CA THR A 91 -2.14 7.19 -13.39
C THR A 91 -2.66 6.29 -14.51
N LEU A 92 -3.91 5.87 -14.45
CA LEU A 92 -4.56 5.16 -15.57
C LEU A 92 -5.48 6.10 -16.38
N THR A 93 -5.60 7.37 -15.99
CA THR A 93 -6.42 8.37 -16.68
C THR A 93 -5.79 8.73 -18.04
N PRO A 94 -6.47 8.48 -19.18
CA PRO A 94 -5.88 8.69 -20.50
C PRO A 94 -5.39 10.12 -20.75
N LEU A 95 -6.17 11.11 -20.33
CA LEU A 95 -5.82 12.53 -20.52
C LEU A 95 -4.59 12.92 -19.69
N ALA A 96 -4.49 12.48 -18.43
CA ALA A 96 -3.31 12.74 -17.60
C ALA A 96 -2.03 12.12 -18.19
N LEU A 97 -2.15 10.93 -18.81
CA LEU A 97 -1.05 10.29 -19.52
C LEU A 97 -0.61 11.09 -20.74
N GLU A 98 -1.56 11.54 -21.55
CA GLU A 98 -1.30 12.39 -22.71
C GLU A 98 -0.57 13.68 -22.29
N LEU A 99 -1.12 14.41 -21.32
CA LEU A 99 -0.59 15.71 -20.88
C LEU A 99 0.78 15.59 -20.19
N SER A 100 1.06 14.47 -19.52
CA SER A 100 2.36 14.23 -18.90
C SER A 100 3.42 13.68 -19.87
N ASN A 101 3.12 13.65 -21.18
CA ASN A 101 3.98 13.08 -22.22
C ASN A 101 4.33 11.60 -21.93
N ARG A 102 3.39 10.86 -21.32
CA ARG A 102 3.57 9.46 -20.94
C ARG A 102 2.75 8.55 -21.81
N LYS A 103 3.37 7.43 -22.19
CA LYS A 103 2.68 6.27 -22.74
C LYS A 103 2.81 5.17 -21.70
N ASN A 104 1.76 4.95 -20.93
CA ASN A 104 1.77 3.90 -19.93
C ASN A 104 1.83 2.50 -20.53
N MET A 105 2.21 1.57 -19.67
CA MET A 105 1.93 0.15 -19.89
C MET A 105 0.40 -0.03 -19.85
N SER A 106 -0.21 -0.39 -20.98
CA SER A 106 -1.64 -0.70 -21.06
C SER A 106 -2.04 -1.79 -20.04
N SER A 107 -3.30 -1.81 -19.59
CA SER A 107 -3.85 -2.85 -18.69
C SER A 107 -3.47 -4.27 -19.09
N ASN A 108 -3.59 -4.59 -20.38
CA ASN A 108 -3.20 -5.86 -20.98
C ASN A 108 -1.72 -6.26 -20.81
N LYS A 109 -0.90 -5.42 -20.16
CA LYS A 109 0.53 -5.65 -19.94
C LYS A 109 0.93 -5.70 -18.46
N TYR A 110 0.26 -4.98 -17.55
CA TYR A 110 0.65 -5.03 -16.14
C TYR A 110 0.01 -6.21 -15.38
N GLU A 111 -1.23 -6.60 -15.68
CA GLU A 111 -1.89 -7.74 -15.01
C GLU A 111 -1.13 -9.06 -15.24
N PRO A 112 -0.66 -9.39 -16.47
CA PRO A 112 0.14 -10.60 -16.67
C PRO A 112 1.47 -10.56 -15.92
N ILE A 113 2.09 -9.39 -15.79
CA ILE A 113 3.34 -9.24 -15.01
C ILE A 113 3.06 -9.45 -13.53
N ALA A 114 1.99 -8.85 -13.01
CA ALA A 114 1.58 -9.02 -11.61
C ALA A 114 1.32 -10.49 -11.28
N LYS A 115 0.54 -11.17 -12.13
CA LYS A 115 0.27 -12.59 -11.98
C LYS A 115 1.55 -13.44 -12.04
N GLN A 116 2.39 -13.21 -13.04
CA GLN A 116 3.63 -13.96 -13.20
C GLN A 116 4.58 -13.78 -12.00
N MET A 117 4.71 -12.55 -11.49
CA MET A 117 5.56 -12.28 -10.32
C MET A 117 4.99 -12.91 -9.05
N ALA A 118 3.66 -12.87 -8.86
CA ALA A 118 2.98 -13.54 -7.76
C ALA A 118 3.16 -15.08 -7.80
N GLU A 119 3.03 -15.70 -8.98
CA GLU A 119 3.30 -17.14 -9.18
C GLU A 119 4.74 -17.54 -8.83
N GLN A 120 5.69 -16.60 -8.99
CA GLN A 120 7.09 -16.79 -8.61
C GLN A 120 7.40 -16.41 -7.16
N GLY A 121 6.38 -16.07 -6.36
CA GLY A 121 6.53 -15.70 -4.96
C GLY A 121 7.16 -14.32 -4.74
N VAL A 122 7.17 -13.44 -5.74
CA VAL A 122 7.68 -12.07 -5.64
C VAL A 122 6.52 -11.13 -5.26
N PRO A 123 6.53 -10.52 -4.07
CA PRO A 123 5.52 -9.53 -3.71
C PRO A 123 5.53 -8.38 -4.70
N ILE A 124 4.37 -8.00 -5.23
CA ILE A 124 4.25 -6.91 -6.21
C ILE A 124 3.42 -5.76 -5.64
N ALA A 125 3.83 -4.54 -5.93
CA ALA A 125 3.12 -3.33 -5.57
C ALA A 125 2.96 -2.43 -6.80
N ALA A 126 1.85 -1.71 -6.88
CA ALA A 126 1.68 -0.62 -7.84
C ALA A 126 1.93 0.73 -7.17
N GLU A 127 2.28 1.74 -7.97
CA GLU A 127 2.39 3.12 -7.51
C GLU A 127 1.51 4.01 -8.37
N LEU A 128 0.70 4.86 -7.73
CA LEU A 128 -0.16 5.86 -8.33
C LEU A 128 0.19 7.25 -7.81
N ILE A 129 -0.17 8.27 -8.58
CA ILE A 129 -0.03 9.68 -8.27
C ILE A 129 -1.39 10.32 -8.49
N TRP A 130 -1.91 10.96 -7.45
CA TRP A 130 -3.13 11.76 -7.52
C TRP A 130 -2.80 13.22 -7.81
N GLY A 131 -3.62 13.87 -8.63
CA GLY A 131 -3.57 15.32 -8.85
C GLY A 131 -2.68 15.75 -10.01
N LEU A 132 -2.43 14.87 -10.99
CA LEU A 132 -1.80 15.28 -12.24
C LEU A 132 -2.80 16.08 -13.09
N PRO A 133 -2.37 17.13 -13.81
CA PRO A 133 -3.21 17.76 -14.82
C PRO A 133 -3.73 16.71 -15.83
N GLY A 134 -5.06 16.61 -15.97
CA GLY A 134 -5.72 15.57 -16.77
C GLY A 134 -6.45 14.50 -15.94
N ASP A 135 -6.18 14.40 -14.63
CA ASP A 135 -6.94 13.52 -13.74
C ASP A 135 -8.30 14.13 -13.37
N ASN A 136 -9.18 13.29 -12.81
CA ASN A 136 -10.35 13.63 -12.02
C ASN A 136 -10.61 12.51 -11.00
N LEU A 137 -11.32 12.81 -9.91
CA LEU A 137 -11.46 11.90 -8.77
C LEU A 137 -12.25 10.67 -9.15
N LYS A 138 -13.32 10.84 -9.94
CA LYS A 138 -14.18 9.73 -10.38
C LYS A 138 -13.37 8.66 -11.12
N ASP A 139 -12.60 9.05 -12.13
CA ASP A 139 -11.79 8.10 -12.89
C ASP A 139 -10.65 7.54 -12.05
N PHE A 140 -10.04 8.35 -11.17
CA PHE A 140 -9.00 7.89 -10.26
C PHE A 140 -9.53 6.82 -9.28
N GLU A 141 -10.71 7.01 -8.70
CA GLU A 141 -11.37 6.02 -7.83
C GLU A 141 -11.68 4.73 -8.58
N ALA A 142 -12.25 4.82 -9.79
CA ALA A 142 -12.53 3.64 -10.60
C ALA A 142 -11.25 2.85 -10.94
N ASN A 143 -10.18 3.57 -11.29
CA ASN A 143 -8.88 2.97 -11.56
C ASN A 143 -8.25 2.33 -10.32
N LEU A 144 -8.36 2.98 -9.15
CA LEU A 144 -7.88 2.44 -7.88
C LEU A 144 -8.64 1.17 -7.51
N ASP A 145 -9.98 1.19 -7.57
CA ASP A 145 -10.84 0.04 -7.27
C ASP A 145 -10.49 -1.16 -8.16
N GLN A 146 -10.25 -0.95 -9.46
CA GLN A 146 -9.80 -2.02 -10.36
C GLN A 146 -8.44 -2.58 -9.94
N LEU A 147 -7.48 -1.71 -9.60
CA LEU A 147 -6.12 -2.13 -9.26
C LEU A 147 -6.07 -2.89 -7.93
N LEU A 148 -6.96 -2.61 -6.98
CA LEU A 148 -7.05 -3.32 -5.69
C LEU A 148 -7.33 -4.82 -5.86
N ALA A 149 -7.97 -5.24 -6.95
CA ALA A 149 -8.18 -6.65 -7.26
C ALA A 149 -6.93 -7.33 -7.86
N THR A 150 -6.00 -6.55 -8.40
CA THR A 150 -4.80 -7.04 -9.08
C THR A 150 -3.56 -7.00 -8.19
N PHE A 151 -3.43 -5.94 -7.40
CA PHE A 151 -2.24 -5.66 -6.60
C PHE A 151 -2.55 -5.81 -5.11
N PRO A 152 -1.78 -6.64 -4.38
CA PRO A 152 -1.94 -6.76 -2.93
C PRO A 152 -1.53 -5.47 -2.20
N ASN A 153 -0.76 -4.60 -2.86
CA ASN A 153 -0.32 -3.32 -2.31
C ASN A 153 -0.27 -2.23 -3.39
N ILE A 154 -0.75 -1.02 -3.08
CA ILE A 154 -0.74 0.13 -4.00
C ILE A 154 -0.31 1.39 -3.25
N ASN A 155 0.86 1.95 -3.53
CA ASN A 155 1.25 3.25 -2.97
C ASN A 155 0.58 4.38 -3.75
N ILE A 156 -0.02 5.35 -3.05
CA ILE A 156 -0.60 6.53 -3.69
C ILE A 156 0.14 7.77 -3.18
N PHE A 157 0.68 8.56 -4.10
CA PHE A 157 1.39 9.79 -3.80
C PHE A 157 0.57 11.00 -4.25
N GLY A 158 0.54 12.06 -3.45
CA GLY A 158 0.04 13.35 -3.91
C GLY A 158 1.04 13.99 -4.88
N TYR A 159 0.55 14.52 -6.01
CA TYR A 159 1.42 15.18 -6.97
C TYR A 159 2.03 16.44 -6.36
N THR A 160 3.36 16.46 -6.29
CA THR A 160 4.13 17.61 -5.82
C THR A 160 4.68 18.36 -7.03
N LEU A 161 4.24 19.60 -7.20
CA LEU A 161 4.77 20.52 -8.19
C LEU A 161 6.17 20.97 -7.78
N LEU A 162 7.15 20.75 -8.65
CA LEU A 162 8.56 21.05 -8.38
C LEU A 162 9.11 22.05 -9.40
N PRO A 163 9.91 23.06 -8.96
CA PRO A 163 10.61 23.96 -9.87
C PRO A 163 11.48 23.21 -10.88
N GLY A 164 11.46 23.65 -12.14
CA GLY A 164 12.20 23.03 -13.24
C GLY A 164 11.53 21.81 -13.89
N THR A 165 10.24 21.57 -13.58
CA THR A 165 9.41 20.58 -14.27
C THR A 165 8.49 21.24 -15.29
N GLU A 166 8.09 20.51 -16.33
CA GLU A 166 7.22 21.03 -17.40
C GLU A 166 5.90 21.60 -16.87
N PHE A 167 5.24 20.88 -15.94
CA PHE A 167 4.00 21.36 -15.34
C PHE A 167 4.21 22.60 -14.47
N TYR A 168 5.39 22.79 -13.87
CA TYR A 168 5.69 24.02 -13.14
C TYR A 168 5.83 25.21 -14.10
N GLU A 169 6.50 25.02 -15.24
CA GLU A 169 6.64 26.04 -16.28
C GLU A 169 5.28 26.41 -16.91
N LYS A 170 4.41 25.41 -17.08
CA LYS A 170 3.06 25.55 -17.66
C LYS A 170 1.94 25.72 -16.63
N ARG A 171 2.26 26.12 -15.38
CA ARG A 171 1.27 26.19 -14.30
C ARG A 171 0.08 27.12 -14.61
N GLU A 172 0.32 28.22 -15.31
CA GLU A 172 -0.73 29.16 -15.72
C GLU A 172 -1.62 28.57 -16.82
N GLU A 173 -1.01 27.87 -17.79
CA GLU A 173 -1.72 27.19 -18.89
C GLU A 173 -2.71 26.15 -18.34
N TYR A 174 -2.25 25.34 -17.38
CA TYR A 174 -3.07 24.30 -16.75
C TYR A 174 -3.86 24.76 -15.54
N ARG A 175 -3.83 26.07 -15.21
CA ARG A 175 -4.52 26.69 -14.06
C ARG A 175 -4.24 25.97 -12.73
N ILE A 176 -2.99 25.59 -12.50
CA ILE A 176 -2.60 24.77 -11.34
C ILE A 176 -2.73 25.58 -10.05
N GLU A 177 -3.59 25.11 -9.17
CA GLU A 177 -3.72 25.56 -7.79
C GLU A 177 -2.90 24.69 -6.85
N THR A 178 -2.20 25.32 -5.91
CA THR A 178 -1.31 24.61 -5.01
C THR A 178 -1.50 24.98 -3.53
N ILE A 179 -0.99 24.13 -2.65
CA ILE A 179 -0.76 24.40 -1.24
C ILE A 179 0.72 24.10 -0.95
N PRO A 180 1.46 24.95 -0.22
CA PRO A 180 2.84 24.67 0.14
C PRO A 180 2.95 23.36 0.92
N VAL A 181 3.92 22.51 0.58
CA VAL A 181 4.20 21.32 1.39
C VAL A 181 4.99 21.72 2.63
N ALA A 182 4.47 21.42 3.82
CA ALA A 182 5.23 21.57 5.05
C ALA A 182 6.46 20.63 5.04
N GLY A 183 7.66 21.15 5.31
CA GLY A 183 8.81 20.31 5.67
C GLY A 183 9.86 19.99 4.60
N TYR A 184 9.75 20.45 3.35
CA TYR A 184 10.80 20.22 2.32
C TYR A 184 12.07 21.11 2.46
N GLY A 185 12.40 21.59 3.67
CA GLY A 185 13.61 22.39 3.89
C GLY A 185 13.74 23.58 2.92
N LYS A 186 14.83 23.66 2.15
CA LYS A 186 15.05 24.72 1.13
C LYS A 186 14.34 24.46 -0.20
N ALA A 187 13.92 23.22 -0.49
CA ALA A 187 13.16 22.90 -1.69
C ALA A 187 11.69 23.26 -1.42
N LYS A 188 11.08 24.08 -2.28
CA LYS A 188 9.67 24.45 -2.11
C LYS A 188 8.83 23.57 -3.03
N GLY A 189 8.50 22.37 -2.55
CA GLY A 189 7.46 21.56 -3.18
C GLY A 189 6.08 22.12 -2.85
N GLU A 190 5.14 22.01 -3.78
CA GLU A 190 3.75 22.43 -3.56
C GLU A 190 2.81 21.29 -3.93
N TYR A 191 1.88 20.92 -3.05
CA TYR A 191 0.81 19.97 -3.37
C TYR A 191 -0.10 20.59 -4.41
N VAL A 192 -0.35 19.90 -5.51
CA VAL A 192 -1.38 20.32 -6.47
C VAL A 192 -2.74 19.92 -5.92
N VAL A 193 -3.61 20.90 -5.73
CA VAL A 193 -4.95 20.72 -5.16
C VAL A 193 -6.07 21.12 -6.12
N GLY A 194 -5.75 21.67 -7.28
CA GLY A 194 -6.72 22.01 -8.31
C GLY A 194 -6.01 22.26 -9.64
N CYS A 195 -6.70 22.06 -10.76
CA CYS A 195 -6.21 22.47 -12.08
C CYS A 195 -7.38 22.63 -13.06
N HIS A 196 -7.08 22.82 -14.35
CA HIS A 196 -8.10 22.95 -15.39
C HIS A 196 -9.01 21.71 -15.58
N THR A 197 -8.68 20.53 -15.04
CA THR A 197 -9.50 19.31 -15.16
C THR A 197 -10.24 18.89 -13.89
N PHE A 198 -9.88 19.43 -12.73
CA PHE A 198 -10.56 19.17 -11.46
C PHE A 198 -10.46 20.41 -10.57
N ASP A 199 -11.53 20.73 -9.84
CA ASP A 199 -11.52 21.89 -8.97
C ASP A 199 -10.79 21.64 -7.63
N ARG A 200 -10.65 22.70 -6.84
CA ARG A 200 -9.96 22.65 -5.56
C ARG A 200 -10.59 21.68 -4.57
N ASP A 201 -11.92 21.59 -4.52
CA ASP A 201 -12.61 20.74 -3.56
C ASP A 201 -12.35 19.26 -3.87
N GLU A 202 -12.48 18.91 -5.15
CA GLU A 202 -12.21 17.58 -5.69
C GLU A 202 -10.74 17.18 -5.50
N GLY A 203 -9.80 18.08 -5.79
CA GLY A 203 -8.38 17.85 -5.60
C GLY A 203 -8.03 17.54 -4.14
N ILE A 204 -8.56 18.32 -3.19
CA ILE A 204 -8.41 18.08 -1.75
C ILE A 204 -9.09 16.76 -1.33
N GLU A 205 -10.25 16.43 -1.90
CA GLU A 205 -10.94 15.16 -1.61
C GLU A 205 -10.09 13.94 -2.00
N GLY A 206 -9.27 14.04 -3.06
CA GLY A 206 -8.34 12.96 -3.38
C GLY A 206 -7.20 12.81 -2.36
N TYR A 207 -6.70 13.87 -1.72
CA TYR A 207 -5.77 13.70 -0.56
C TYR A 207 -6.45 13.04 0.63
N PHE A 208 -7.75 13.30 0.80
CA PHE A 208 -8.56 12.60 1.79
C PHE A 208 -8.72 11.11 1.47
N LEU A 209 -8.88 10.75 0.18
CA LEU A 209 -8.82 9.35 -0.29
C LEU A 209 -7.45 8.72 0.00
N ILE A 210 -6.35 9.41 -0.29
CA ILE A 210 -5.00 8.91 0.02
C ILE A 210 -4.89 8.60 1.52
N THR A 211 -5.42 9.48 2.38
CA THR A 211 -5.42 9.26 3.83
C THR A 211 -6.19 7.99 4.21
N ALA A 212 -7.39 7.81 3.65
CA ALA A 212 -8.20 6.63 3.92
C ALA A 212 -7.47 5.35 3.48
N HIS A 213 -6.88 5.36 2.29
CA HIS A 213 -6.08 4.25 1.75
C HIS A 213 -4.85 3.95 2.61
N ILE A 214 -4.11 4.99 3.03
CA ILE A 214 -2.96 4.83 3.92
C ILE A 214 -3.37 4.20 5.25
N LEU A 215 -4.46 4.65 5.88
CA LEU A 215 -4.86 4.10 7.18
C LEU A 215 -5.41 2.68 7.07
N PHE A 216 -6.35 2.47 6.14
CA PHE A 216 -7.11 1.23 6.06
C PHE A 216 -6.38 0.13 5.29
N VAL A 217 -5.49 0.46 4.36
CA VAL A 217 -4.75 -0.54 3.58
C VAL A 217 -3.30 -0.63 4.06
N HIS A 218 -2.50 0.43 3.88
CA HIS A 218 -1.06 0.40 4.23
C HIS A 218 -0.76 0.31 5.73
N GLY A 219 -1.57 1.00 6.52
CA GLY A 219 -1.54 1.01 7.98
C GLY A 219 -2.05 -0.30 8.59
N HIS A 220 -2.50 -1.23 7.75
CA HIS A 220 -2.92 -2.57 8.13
C HIS A 220 -4.13 -2.61 9.08
N LEU A 221 -5.06 -1.67 8.95
CA LEU A 221 -6.33 -1.73 9.70
C LEU A 221 -7.41 -2.59 9.02
N LEU A 222 -7.52 -2.55 7.69
CA LEU A 222 -8.52 -3.29 6.89
C LEU A 222 -7.96 -3.88 5.57
N PRO A 223 -6.71 -4.36 5.49
CA PRO A 223 -6.13 -4.84 4.24
C PRO A 223 -6.87 -6.05 3.67
N LEU A 224 -7.33 -6.98 4.53
CA LEU A 224 -8.06 -8.17 4.08
C LEU A 224 -9.48 -7.83 3.65
N THR A 225 -10.14 -6.94 4.38
CA THR A 225 -11.48 -6.44 4.04
C THR A 225 -11.44 -5.78 2.67
N ASN A 226 -10.49 -4.88 2.44
CA ASN A 226 -10.34 -4.20 1.16
C ASN A 226 -10.07 -5.19 0.01
N ARG A 227 -9.26 -6.22 0.28
CA ARG A 227 -9.00 -7.31 -0.69
C ARG A 227 -10.24 -8.14 -0.97
N PHE A 228 -11.01 -8.52 0.05
CA PHE A 228 -12.27 -9.26 -0.09
C PHE A 228 -13.27 -8.48 -0.94
N LEU A 229 -13.46 -7.19 -0.67
CA LEU A 229 -14.34 -6.33 -1.46
C LEU A 229 -13.90 -6.31 -2.93
N ALA A 230 -12.62 -6.06 -3.18
CA ALA A 230 -12.08 -5.99 -4.54
C ALA A 230 -12.24 -7.32 -5.31
N LEU A 231 -11.91 -8.45 -4.68
CA LEU A 231 -12.05 -9.78 -5.30
C LEU A 231 -13.52 -10.18 -5.51
N SER A 232 -14.43 -9.64 -4.70
CA SER A 232 -15.88 -9.85 -4.84
C SER A 232 -16.52 -9.01 -5.96
N GLY A 233 -15.73 -8.21 -6.70
CA GLY A 233 -16.21 -7.36 -7.78
C GLY A 233 -17.02 -6.15 -7.30
N VAL A 234 -16.82 -5.75 -6.04
CA VAL A 234 -17.47 -4.59 -5.44
C VAL A 234 -16.96 -3.32 -6.11
N ASN A 235 -17.89 -2.45 -6.50
CA ASN A 235 -17.57 -1.11 -7.01
C ASN A 235 -17.67 -0.07 -5.90
N GLY A 236 -16.91 1.02 -5.98
CA GLY A 236 -17.02 2.14 -5.04
C GLY A 236 -16.30 1.90 -3.71
N ILE A 237 -15.28 1.05 -3.70
CA ILE A 237 -14.48 0.74 -2.51
C ILE A 237 -13.79 2.01 -2.01
N SER A 238 -13.16 2.77 -2.92
CA SER A 238 -12.54 4.06 -2.62
C SER A 238 -13.51 5.05 -1.95
N ARG A 239 -14.76 5.12 -2.44
CA ARG A 239 -15.83 5.94 -1.85
C ARG A 239 -16.20 5.46 -0.44
N ALA A 240 -16.33 4.15 -0.25
CA ALA A 240 -16.61 3.56 1.05
C ALA A 240 -15.49 3.87 2.06
N LEU A 241 -14.22 3.77 1.66
CA LEU A 241 -13.07 4.13 2.50
C LEU A 241 -13.08 5.61 2.91
N ARG A 242 -13.44 6.53 2.00
CA ARG A 242 -13.60 7.95 2.36
C ARG A 242 -14.72 8.17 3.36
N SER A 243 -15.89 7.57 3.16
CA SER A 243 -17.00 7.64 4.11
C SER A 243 -16.61 7.08 5.48
N LEU A 244 -15.87 5.97 5.50
CA LEU A 244 -15.32 5.34 6.70
C LEU A 244 -14.35 6.27 7.45
N LEU A 245 -13.47 6.95 6.71
CA LEU A 245 -12.55 7.94 7.29
C LEU A 245 -13.31 9.08 7.98
N ARG A 246 -14.38 9.61 7.35
CA ARG A 246 -15.25 10.64 7.95
C ARG A 246 -15.89 10.15 9.25
N ALA A 247 -16.41 8.92 9.26
CA ALA A 247 -17.00 8.31 10.45
C ALA A 247 -15.96 8.19 11.58
N CYS A 248 -14.73 7.76 11.26
CA CYS A 248 -13.63 7.66 12.23
C CYS A 248 -13.26 9.02 12.83
N LEU A 249 -13.10 10.05 12.00
CA LEU A 249 -12.78 11.41 12.46
C LEU A 249 -13.87 11.95 13.40
N GLN A 250 -15.14 11.75 13.05
CA GLN A 250 -16.25 12.21 13.88
C GLN A 250 -16.31 11.47 15.23
N ALA A 251 -16.10 10.14 15.23
CA ALA A 251 -16.12 9.33 16.44
C ALA A 251 -14.93 9.59 17.37
N HIS A 252 -13.78 10.01 16.83
CA HIS A 252 -12.56 10.29 17.58
C HIS A 252 -12.28 11.78 17.76
N ARG A 253 -13.24 12.66 17.46
CA ARG A 253 -13.08 14.12 17.52
C ARG A 253 -12.53 14.61 18.86
N ASP A 254 -13.07 14.12 19.96
CA ASP A 254 -12.66 14.53 21.32
C ASP A 254 -11.24 14.04 21.67
N ASN A 255 -10.76 12.98 21.01
CA ASN A 255 -9.42 12.42 21.19
C ASN A 255 -8.39 13.06 20.25
N LEU A 256 -8.80 13.99 19.39
CA LEU A 256 -7.97 14.65 18.38
C LEU A 256 -8.05 16.19 18.50
N PRO A 257 -7.83 16.79 19.69
CA PRO A 257 -8.09 18.22 19.93
C PRO A 257 -7.20 19.16 19.10
N GLU A 258 -6.04 18.71 18.64
CA GLU A 258 -5.11 19.47 17.82
C GLU A 258 -5.31 19.29 16.32
N LEU A 259 -6.24 18.42 15.90
CA LEU A 259 -6.53 18.15 14.50
C LEU A 259 -7.83 18.84 14.11
N ASP A 260 -7.73 19.79 13.17
CA ASP A 260 -8.93 20.32 12.53
C ASP A 260 -9.50 19.26 11.57
N ILE A 261 -10.48 18.49 12.05
CA ILE A 261 -11.13 17.43 11.27
C ILE A 261 -11.97 17.97 10.10
N SER A 262 -12.25 19.28 10.05
CA SER A 262 -12.98 19.91 8.95
C SER A 262 -12.07 20.28 7.77
N ASP A 263 -10.76 20.42 8.03
CA ASP A 263 -9.74 20.62 7.01
C ASP A 263 -9.15 19.28 6.57
N ARG A 264 -9.58 18.82 5.38
CA ARG A 264 -9.13 17.56 4.77
C ARG A 264 -7.61 17.52 4.51
N MET A 265 -6.96 18.67 4.27
CA MET A 265 -5.50 18.71 4.11
C MET A 265 -4.78 18.60 5.45
N ALA A 266 -5.31 19.23 6.50
CA ALA A 266 -4.79 19.04 7.86
C ALA A 266 -4.90 17.56 8.29
N VAL A 267 -6.02 16.90 7.95
CA VAL A 267 -6.19 15.45 8.13
C VAL A 267 -5.12 14.65 7.38
N TYR A 268 -4.84 14.99 6.12
CA TYR A 268 -3.81 14.30 5.33
C TYR A 268 -2.40 14.45 5.93
N GLU A 269 -2.02 15.66 6.34
CA GLU A 269 -0.70 15.94 6.92
C GLU A 269 -0.53 15.34 8.32
N GLN A 270 -1.61 15.28 9.11
CA GLN A 270 -1.59 14.79 10.49
C GLN A 270 -2.26 13.42 10.67
N ARG A 271 -2.42 12.65 9.59
CA ARG A 271 -3.09 11.33 9.57
C ARG A 271 -2.57 10.36 10.62
N SER A 272 -1.29 10.46 10.97
CA SER A 272 -0.65 9.63 12.00
C SER A 272 -1.30 9.81 13.39
N LYS A 273 -1.84 11.00 13.71
CA LYS A 273 -2.59 11.24 14.96
C LYS A 273 -3.87 10.39 15.00
N LEU A 274 -4.63 10.39 13.91
CA LEU A 274 -5.84 9.56 13.80
C LEU A 274 -5.49 8.06 13.86
N TYR A 275 -4.45 7.64 13.14
CA TYR A 275 -3.97 6.24 13.18
C TYR A 275 -3.73 5.76 14.61
N LEU A 276 -2.95 6.53 15.38
CA LEU A 276 -2.64 6.21 16.76
C LEU A 276 -3.90 6.22 17.65
N ALA A 277 -4.81 7.19 17.46
CA ALA A 277 -6.06 7.25 18.22
C ALA A 277 -6.96 6.02 17.97
N LEU A 278 -7.02 5.51 16.74
CA LEU A 278 -7.73 4.28 16.41
C LEU A 278 -7.11 3.07 17.12
N LEU A 279 -5.77 2.97 17.11
CA LEU A 279 -5.05 1.86 17.75
C LEU A 279 -5.03 1.91 19.28
N GLN A 280 -5.27 3.07 19.89
CA GLN A 280 -5.43 3.21 21.34
C GLN A 280 -6.75 2.61 21.83
N SER A 281 -7.78 2.53 20.99
CA SER A 281 -9.11 2.04 21.36
C SER A 281 -9.63 0.97 20.37
N PRO A 282 -8.88 -0.13 20.14
CA PRO A 282 -9.11 -1.03 19.02
C PRO A 282 -10.51 -1.67 19.04
N GLN A 283 -11.05 -2.00 20.22
CA GLN A 283 -12.40 -2.56 20.33
C GLN A 283 -13.50 -1.57 19.93
N ALA A 284 -13.35 -0.29 20.28
CA ALA A 284 -14.30 0.74 19.89
C ALA A 284 -14.17 1.07 18.40
N SER A 285 -12.92 1.20 17.92
CA SER A 285 -12.63 1.51 16.52
C SER A 285 -13.14 0.41 15.58
N TYR A 286 -12.88 -0.88 15.85
CA TYR A 286 -13.40 -1.94 14.98
C TYR A 286 -14.92 -2.10 15.03
N ARG A 287 -15.59 -1.81 16.15
CA ARG A 287 -17.06 -1.76 16.18
C ARG A 287 -17.61 -0.65 15.27
N LEU A 288 -16.94 0.49 15.24
CA LEU A 288 -17.29 1.58 14.33
C LEU A 288 -17.04 1.17 12.87
N LEU A 289 -15.86 0.58 12.57
CA LEU A 289 -15.50 0.15 11.23
C LEU A 289 -16.49 -0.88 10.69
N GLU A 290 -16.82 -1.89 11.50
CA GLU A 290 -17.79 -2.94 11.15
C GLU A 290 -19.18 -2.36 10.90
N LYS A 291 -19.68 -1.51 11.80
CA LYS A 291 -20.98 -0.86 11.64
C LYS A 291 -21.04 -0.02 10.36
N ALA A 292 -20.01 0.77 10.09
CA ALA A 292 -19.98 1.66 8.94
C ALA A 292 -19.90 0.88 7.61
N LEU A 293 -19.07 -0.17 7.55
CA LEU A 293 -18.94 -1.00 6.34
C LEU A 293 -20.16 -1.88 6.09
N CYS A 294 -20.74 -2.49 7.13
CA CYS A 294 -21.96 -3.29 6.97
C CYS A 294 -23.14 -2.39 6.56
N GLY A 295 -23.31 -1.23 7.21
CA GLY A 295 -24.37 -0.28 6.85
C GLY A 295 -24.21 0.24 5.43
N TRP A 296 -22.98 0.54 5.00
CA TRP A 296 -22.71 0.87 3.61
C TRP A 296 -23.06 -0.29 2.65
N ALA A 297 -22.71 -1.54 2.99
CA ALA A 297 -23.04 -2.68 2.16
C ALA A 297 -24.58 -2.90 2.05
N GLU A 298 -25.31 -2.69 3.15
CA GLU A 298 -26.78 -2.71 3.15
C GLU A 298 -27.37 -1.62 2.23
N GLU A 299 -26.84 -0.40 2.29
CA GLU A 299 -27.27 0.73 1.45
C GLU A 299 -27.02 0.50 -0.05
N GLU A 300 -25.92 -0.18 -0.40
CA GLU A 300 -25.62 -0.56 -1.80
C GLU A 300 -26.41 -1.82 -2.25
N GLY A 301 -27.18 -2.44 -1.35
CA GLY A 301 -28.07 -3.56 -1.65
C GLY A 301 -27.41 -4.94 -1.66
N TYR A 302 -26.27 -5.11 -0.97
CA TYR A 302 -25.68 -6.44 -0.75
C TYR A 302 -26.54 -7.26 0.24
N ASP A 303 -26.58 -8.58 0.04
CA ASP A 303 -27.40 -9.48 0.84
C ASP A 303 -26.78 -9.82 2.21
N ASP A 304 -27.59 -10.43 3.08
CA ASP A 304 -27.17 -10.83 4.43
C ASP A 304 -25.95 -11.78 4.41
N ALA A 305 -25.86 -12.64 3.39
CA ALA A 305 -24.75 -13.57 3.23
C ALA A 305 -23.43 -12.82 2.93
N PHE A 306 -23.45 -11.80 2.07
CA PHE A 306 -22.29 -10.95 1.84
C PHE A 306 -21.89 -10.19 3.11
N ILE A 307 -22.86 -9.66 3.85
CA ILE A 307 -22.61 -8.92 5.10
C ILE A 307 -22.00 -9.84 6.17
N GLU A 308 -22.46 -11.08 6.28
CA GLU A 308 -21.86 -12.09 7.17
C GLU A 308 -20.39 -12.36 6.81
N ARG A 309 -20.10 -12.58 5.52
CA ARG A 309 -18.73 -12.77 5.02
C ARG A 309 -17.86 -11.55 5.32
N LEU A 310 -18.39 -10.34 5.11
CA LEU A 310 -17.71 -9.09 5.42
C LEU A 310 -17.34 -9.00 6.91
N ARG A 311 -18.24 -9.38 7.82
CA ARG A 311 -17.96 -9.44 9.27
C ARG A 311 -16.84 -10.43 9.61
N CYS A 312 -16.80 -11.59 8.97
CA CYS A 312 -15.71 -12.56 9.16
C CYS A 312 -14.35 -11.94 8.79
N VAL A 313 -14.26 -11.26 7.64
CA VAL A 313 -13.01 -10.64 7.20
C VAL A 313 -12.59 -9.48 8.11
N ILE A 314 -13.54 -8.64 8.53
CA ILE A 314 -13.27 -7.52 9.47
C ILE A 314 -12.78 -8.05 10.82
N ALA A 315 -13.36 -9.16 11.31
CA ALA A 315 -12.91 -9.80 12.53
C ALA A 315 -11.45 -10.29 12.42
N LEU A 316 -11.06 -10.81 11.26
CA LEU A 316 -9.70 -11.25 11.00
C LEU A 316 -8.71 -10.08 10.93
N ASP A 317 -9.07 -8.99 10.23
CA ASP A 317 -8.29 -7.75 10.19
C ASP A 317 -8.06 -7.19 11.59
N LYS A 318 -9.11 -7.16 12.43
CA LYS A 318 -9.02 -6.73 13.83
C LYS A 318 -7.97 -7.49 14.63
N THR A 319 -7.87 -8.80 14.42
CA THR A 319 -6.94 -9.63 15.17
C THR A 319 -5.51 -9.49 14.66
N LEU A 320 -5.33 -9.27 13.36
CA LEU A 320 -4.03 -9.08 12.71
C LEU A 320 -3.55 -7.61 12.71
N SER A 321 -4.40 -6.66 13.09
CA SER A 321 -4.06 -5.24 13.17
C SER A 321 -2.80 -5.00 14.01
N PRO A 322 -1.94 -4.03 13.62
CA PRO A 322 -0.87 -3.54 14.46
C PRO A 322 -1.38 -3.10 15.84
N ARG A 323 -0.53 -3.20 16.86
CA ARG A 323 -0.89 -2.88 18.25
C ARG A 323 0.12 -1.97 18.94
N ILE A 324 -0.40 -1.15 19.83
CA ILE A 324 0.39 -0.35 20.77
C ILE A 324 0.89 -1.25 21.92
N GLY A 325 2.05 -0.91 22.48
CA GLY A 325 2.61 -1.57 23.65
C GLY A 325 3.57 -2.71 23.30
N SER A 326 3.82 -3.61 24.25
CA SER A 326 4.78 -4.70 24.09
C SER A 326 4.26 -5.81 23.18
N LYS A 327 5.20 -6.65 22.71
CA LYS A 327 4.90 -7.90 22.03
C LYS A 327 3.92 -8.74 22.87
N GLN A 328 2.91 -9.30 22.21
CA GLN A 328 1.87 -10.12 22.83
C GLN A 328 1.60 -11.36 21.98
N THR A 329 1.21 -12.44 22.65
CA THR A 329 0.76 -13.67 22.02
C THR A 329 -0.56 -14.07 22.66
N ALA A 330 -1.61 -14.25 21.87
CA ALA A 330 -2.93 -14.56 22.36
C ALA A 330 -3.68 -15.48 21.40
N TRP A 331 -4.48 -16.37 21.99
CA TRP A 331 -5.46 -17.14 21.25
C TRP A 331 -6.70 -16.31 20.97
N GLN A 332 -7.18 -16.39 19.74
CA GLN A 332 -8.45 -15.80 19.32
C GLN A 332 -9.36 -16.91 18.79
N HIS A 333 -10.60 -16.90 19.25
CA HIS A 333 -11.65 -17.78 18.79
C HIS A 333 -12.41 -17.16 17.61
N PHE A 334 -12.74 -17.98 16.63
CA PHE A 334 -13.55 -17.63 15.47
C PHE A 334 -14.63 -18.69 15.23
N GLU A 335 -15.82 -18.21 14.88
CA GLU A 335 -16.97 -19.03 14.45
C GLU A 335 -16.88 -19.41 12.96
N PHE A 336 -15.66 -19.42 12.41
CA PHE A 336 -15.34 -19.75 11.02
C PHE A 336 -13.87 -20.23 10.90
N ASP A 337 -13.48 -20.87 9.80
CA ASP A 337 -12.09 -21.23 9.51
C ASP A 337 -11.26 -19.99 9.11
N ALA A 338 -10.75 -19.29 10.12
CA ALA A 338 -9.94 -18.08 9.95
C ALA A 338 -8.61 -18.34 9.20
N GLY A 339 -8.02 -19.52 9.37
CA GLY A 339 -6.76 -19.92 8.74
C GLY A 339 -6.91 -20.12 7.24
N GLN A 340 -7.95 -20.83 6.79
CA GLN A 340 -8.24 -21.01 5.37
C GLN A 340 -8.67 -19.70 4.71
N LEU A 341 -9.48 -18.88 5.41
CA LEU A 341 -9.85 -17.54 4.94
C LEU A 341 -8.60 -16.66 4.72
N LEU A 342 -7.70 -16.58 5.72
CA LEU A 342 -6.45 -15.83 5.60
C LEU A 342 -5.62 -16.31 4.42
N LYS A 343 -5.46 -17.64 4.29
CA LYS A 343 -4.65 -18.25 3.23
C LYS A 343 -5.20 -17.91 1.84
N ALA A 344 -6.52 -17.99 1.64
CA ALA A 344 -7.15 -17.67 0.36
C ALA A 344 -6.94 -16.19 0.02
N LEU A 345 -7.24 -15.29 0.96
CA LEU A 345 -7.06 -13.86 0.73
C LEU A 345 -5.58 -13.49 0.53
N ASP A 346 -4.62 -14.09 1.24
CA ASP A 346 -3.18 -13.85 0.99
C ASP A 346 -2.72 -14.35 -0.37
N ALA A 347 -3.40 -15.34 -0.95
CA ALA A 347 -3.20 -15.80 -2.32
C ALA A 347 -3.91 -14.93 -3.38
N MET A 348 -4.57 -13.84 -2.98
CA MET A 348 -5.42 -13.00 -3.85
C MET A 348 -6.62 -13.76 -4.45
N ASP A 349 -7.18 -14.72 -3.72
CA ASP A 349 -8.35 -15.51 -4.12
C ASP A 349 -9.50 -15.40 -3.10
N LEU A 350 -10.73 -15.67 -3.55
CA LEU A 350 -11.88 -15.86 -2.65
C LEU A 350 -11.90 -17.30 -2.12
N PRO A 351 -12.21 -17.52 -0.84
CA PRO A 351 -12.33 -18.86 -0.27
C PRO A 351 -13.63 -19.55 -0.70
N ASP A 352 -13.70 -20.86 -0.48
CA ASP A 352 -14.96 -21.61 -0.47
C ASP A 352 -15.73 -21.30 0.82
N TRP A 353 -16.67 -20.34 0.74
CA TRP A 353 -17.39 -19.83 1.90
C TRP A 353 -18.21 -20.87 2.66
N ASP A 354 -18.71 -21.90 1.97
CA ASP A 354 -19.49 -22.96 2.62
C ASP A 354 -18.60 -23.78 3.57
N GLN A 355 -17.34 -24.01 3.20
CA GLN A 355 -16.36 -24.67 4.08
C GLN A 355 -15.90 -23.77 5.22
N ILE A 356 -15.75 -22.47 4.97
CA ILE A 356 -15.28 -21.50 5.96
C ILE A 356 -16.30 -21.35 7.10
N LEU A 357 -17.59 -21.24 6.77
CA LEU A 357 -18.64 -20.92 7.74
C LEU A 357 -19.14 -22.13 8.55
N ASP A 358 -18.82 -23.37 8.12
CA ASP A 358 -19.22 -24.60 8.82
C ASP A 358 -18.24 -25.07 9.91
N GLN A 359 -17.18 -24.29 10.18
CA GLN A 359 -16.12 -24.66 11.12
C GLN A 359 -15.93 -23.61 12.21
N GLN A 360 -15.46 -24.05 13.38
CA GLN A 360 -14.96 -23.14 14.42
C GLN A 360 -13.47 -23.37 14.61
N GLN A 361 -12.72 -22.28 14.72
CA GLN A 361 -11.27 -22.35 14.80
C GLN A 361 -10.72 -21.39 15.85
N ASP A 362 -9.76 -21.88 16.63
CA ASP A 362 -8.91 -21.06 17.47
C ASP A 362 -7.56 -20.83 16.75
N ILE A 363 -7.11 -19.58 16.68
CA ILE A 363 -5.80 -19.24 16.13
C ILE A 363 -4.94 -18.51 17.15
N MET A 364 -3.69 -18.93 17.27
CA MET A 364 -2.70 -18.28 18.11
C MET A 364 -2.02 -17.20 17.30
N ILE A 365 -2.15 -15.95 17.74
CA ILE A 365 -1.56 -14.80 17.05
C ILE A 365 -0.49 -14.16 17.91
N GLU A 366 0.65 -13.89 17.29
CA GLU A 366 1.69 -13.05 17.84
C GLU A 366 1.62 -11.66 17.20
N THR A 367 1.40 -10.64 18.02
CA THR A 367 1.49 -9.24 17.61
C THR A 367 2.81 -8.66 18.11
N PRO A 368 3.69 -8.13 17.22
CA PRO A 368 4.98 -7.54 17.61
C PRO A 368 4.88 -6.39 18.62
N GLY A 369 3.78 -5.64 18.61
CA GLY A 369 3.65 -4.39 19.36
C GLY A 369 4.53 -3.27 18.78
N GLY A 370 4.79 -2.22 19.56
CA GLY A 370 5.73 -1.15 19.20
C GLY A 370 5.13 0.01 18.41
N VAL A 371 3.84 0.00 18.08
CA VAL A 371 3.17 1.20 17.56
C VAL A 371 3.09 2.25 18.67
N GLY A 372 3.39 3.51 18.34
CA GLY A 372 3.56 4.62 19.27
C GLY A 372 4.99 4.79 19.78
N ASP A 373 5.77 3.71 19.85
CA ASP A 373 7.15 3.72 20.35
C ASP A 373 8.17 3.69 19.20
N VAL A 374 8.10 2.65 18.38
CA VAL A 374 9.00 2.37 17.24
C VAL A 374 8.42 2.89 15.94
N LEU A 375 7.11 2.69 15.73
CA LEU A 375 6.38 3.18 14.57
C LEU A 375 5.33 4.20 15.02
N LYS A 376 5.40 5.43 14.53
CA LYS A 376 4.51 6.53 14.95
C LYS A 376 3.56 6.99 13.85
N ASP A 377 3.51 6.25 12.76
CA ASP A 377 2.84 6.60 11.53
C ASP A 377 2.34 5.31 10.84
N PRO A 378 1.24 5.37 10.07
CA PRO A 378 0.74 4.21 9.31
C PRO A 378 1.74 3.60 8.32
N ASP A 379 2.72 4.33 7.80
CA ASP A 379 3.66 3.80 6.81
C ASP A 379 4.62 2.79 7.49
N GLY A 380 4.40 1.50 7.24
CA GLY A 380 5.10 0.40 7.92
C GLY A 380 4.21 -0.43 8.84
N GLY A 381 2.89 -0.18 8.87
CA GLY A 381 1.92 -1.02 9.59
C GLY A 381 2.05 -2.51 9.25
N SER A 382 2.39 -2.84 8.00
CA SER A 382 2.64 -4.22 7.54
C SER A 382 3.76 -4.94 8.29
N TRP A 383 4.75 -4.21 8.81
CA TRP A 383 5.86 -4.78 9.58
C TRP A 383 5.45 -5.15 11.00
N LEU A 384 4.43 -4.49 11.54
CA LEU A 384 3.93 -4.68 12.90
C LEU A 384 2.59 -5.44 12.96
N LYS A 385 2.15 -6.01 11.84
CA LYS A 385 0.95 -6.86 11.79
C LYS A 385 1.12 -8.12 12.63
N GLY A 386 0.00 -8.63 13.12
CA GLY A 386 -0.08 -9.94 13.76
C GLY A 386 0.32 -11.07 12.81
N LYS A 387 0.95 -12.10 13.37
CA LYS A 387 1.31 -13.33 12.65
C LYS A 387 0.63 -14.52 13.31
N VAL A 388 -0.02 -15.36 12.49
CA VAL A 388 -0.55 -16.64 12.96
C VAL A 388 0.62 -17.58 13.24
N LEU A 389 0.70 -18.08 14.47
CA LEU A 389 1.70 -19.07 14.89
C LEU A 389 1.16 -20.49 14.78
N HIS A 390 -0.08 -20.70 15.24
CA HIS A 390 -0.75 -22.00 15.28
C HIS A 390 -2.24 -21.85 15.00
N THR A 391 -2.83 -22.89 14.41
CA THR A 391 -4.27 -23.03 14.24
C THR A 391 -4.71 -24.34 14.89
N ALA A 392 -5.89 -24.35 15.51
CA ALA A 392 -6.48 -25.54 16.12
C ALA A 392 -8.00 -25.52 15.90
N ILE A 393 -8.58 -26.67 15.58
CA ILE A 393 -10.04 -26.81 15.58
C ILE A 393 -10.50 -26.74 17.04
N THR A 394 -11.53 -25.95 17.34
CA THR A 394 -11.95 -25.65 18.72
C THR A 394 -12.23 -26.92 19.55
N VAL A 395 -12.64 -28.01 18.89
CA VAL A 395 -12.93 -29.32 19.53
C VAL A 395 -11.67 -30.01 20.07
N ASP A 396 -10.47 -29.67 19.58
CA ASP A 396 -9.20 -30.30 19.97
C ASP A 396 -8.57 -29.70 21.25
N ARG A 397 -9.19 -28.67 21.84
CA ARG A 397 -8.79 -28.19 23.16
C ARG A 397 -9.42 -29.03 24.26
N LEU A 398 -8.69 -30.05 24.71
CA LEU A 398 -8.84 -30.49 26.10
C LEU A 398 -8.38 -29.36 27.03
N PRO A 399 -9.16 -29.00 28.08
CA PRO A 399 -8.79 -27.94 29.00
C PRO A 399 -7.49 -28.32 29.70
N ALA A 400 -6.55 -27.37 29.74
CA ALA A 400 -5.36 -27.44 30.60
C ALA A 400 -5.71 -27.15 32.05
#